data_AF-K8WI25-F1
#
_entry.id   AF-K8WI25-F1
#
_cell.length_a   1.000
_cell.length_b   1.000
_cell.length_c   1.000
_cell.angle_alpha   90.00
_cell.angle_beta   90.00
_cell.angle_gamma   90.00
#
_symmetry.space_group_name_H-M   'P 1'
#
loop_
_entity.id
_entity.type
_entity.pdbx_description
1 polymer ?
#
loop_
_entity_poly.entity_id
_entity_poly.type
_entity_poly.pdbx_seq_one_letter_code
_entity_poly.pdbx_strand_id
1 'polypeptide(L)'
;MKILNKFMKIIFVTFISSSAFASNEVFFQCATKDGTINLELIGKDLKLTMKKNNSIFIERSSKLLDGGGYSYNHYSRFNTEYYRITYSSNNVDYAIYKNYEDGQYNSGLQVTDLNVNKEYNYDCNKIHIDKLDELLNILDCDKGSALGCMH
;
A
#
# COMPACT_ATOMS: atom_id res chain seq x y z
N MET A 1 -46.82 52.71 26.44
CA MET A 1 -45.68 52.16 27.23
C MET A 1 -46.15 50.85 27.83
N LYS A 2 -45.57 49.66 27.64
CA LYS A 2 -44.30 49.21 27.05
C LYS A 2 -44.57 47.87 26.33
N ILE A 3 -43.92 47.71 25.18
CA ILE A 3 -43.76 46.46 24.43
C ILE A 3 -42.80 45.56 25.22
N LEU A 4 -43.09 44.26 25.39
CA LEU A 4 -42.07 43.30 25.83
C LEU A 4 -42.27 41.91 25.19
N ASN A 5 -41.81 41.82 23.95
CA ASN A 5 -41.03 40.75 23.31
C ASN A 5 -41.26 39.26 23.64
N LYS A 6 -41.76 38.56 22.61
CA LYS A 6 -41.27 37.29 22.01
C LYS A 6 -39.97 36.74 22.61
N PHE A 7 -39.92 35.44 22.91
CA PHE A 7 -38.80 34.56 22.54
C PHE A 7 -39.22 33.09 22.62
N MET A 8 -39.70 32.53 21.51
CA MET A 8 -39.91 31.10 21.33
C MET A 8 -38.55 30.47 20.98
N LYS A 9 -37.97 29.69 21.91
CA LYS A 9 -36.70 28.97 21.69
C LYS A 9 -36.97 27.73 20.82
N ILE A 10 -36.70 27.85 19.53
CA ILE A 10 -36.62 26.72 18.60
C ILE A 10 -35.26 26.05 18.86
N ILE A 11 -35.30 24.86 19.46
CA ILE A 11 -34.13 23.99 19.60
C ILE A 11 -33.92 23.30 18.25
N PHE A 12 -32.99 23.81 17.46
CA PHE A 12 -32.57 23.21 16.20
C PHE A 12 -31.56 22.09 16.54
N VAL A 13 -32.04 20.85 16.65
CA VAL A 13 -31.16 19.68 16.78
C VAL A 13 -30.57 19.42 15.39
N THR A 14 -29.38 19.99 15.15
CA THR A 14 -28.57 19.62 13.99
C THR A 14 -28.09 18.19 14.18
N PHE A 15 -28.73 17.26 13.46
CA PHE A 15 -28.24 15.91 13.26
C PHE A 15 -26.92 16.02 12.49
N ILE A 16 -25.79 16.03 13.20
CA ILE A 16 -24.47 15.98 12.59
C ILE A 16 -24.31 14.56 12.07
N SER A 17 -24.71 14.34 10.82
CA SER A 17 -24.36 13.14 10.07
C SER A 17 -22.84 13.15 9.90
N SER A 18 -22.14 12.41 10.77
CA SER A 18 -20.73 12.11 10.62
C SER A 18 -20.55 11.25 9.37
N SER A 19 -20.33 11.91 8.24
CA SER A 19 -19.80 11.27 7.05
C SER A 19 -18.39 10.79 7.39
N ALA A 20 -18.23 9.48 7.59
CA ALA A 20 -16.92 8.86 7.62
C ALA A 20 -16.30 9.02 6.23
N PHE A 21 -15.46 10.04 6.06
CA PHE A 21 -14.59 10.10 4.89
C PHE A 21 -13.62 8.92 5.01
N ALA A 22 -13.76 7.93 4.14
CA ALA A 22 -12.70 6.95 3.96
C ALA A 22 -11.47 7.72 3.47
N SER A 23 -10.47 7.90 4.32
CA SER A 23 -9.19 8.47 3.92
C SER A 23 -8.46 7.43 3.09
N ASN A 24 -8.15 7.75 1.84
CA ASN A 24 -7.24 6.96 1.05
C ASN A 24 -5.81 7.43 1.34
N GLU A 25 -4.91 6.50 1.62
CA GLU A 25 -3.49 6.79 1.84
C GLU A 25 -2.64 6.02 0.81
N VAL A 26 -1.75 6.73 0.12
CA VAL A 26 -0.84 6.11 -0.85
C VAL A 26 0.51 5.85 -0.16
N PHE A 27 0.89 4.59 -0.07
CA PHE A 27 2.18 4.17 0.51
C PHE A 27 3.29 4.08 -0.53
N PHE A 28 2.95 3.76 -1.77
CA PHE A 28 3.94 3.66 -2.83
C PHE A 28 3.34 4.04 -4.17
N GLN A 29 4.07 4.85 -4.92
CA GLN A 29 3.73 5.17 -6.29
C GLN A 29 4.98 5.35 -7.12
N CYS A 30 5.07 4.63 -8.23
CA CYS A 30 6.16 4.81 -9.18
C CYS A 30 5.71 4.67 -10.63
N ALA A 31 6.43 5.32 -11.53
CA ALA A 31 6.34 5.11 -12.96
C ALA A 31 7.36 4.05 -13.40
N THR A 32 6.92 3.16 -14.27
CA THR A 32 7.73 2.14 -14.96
C THR A 32 7.78 2.47 -16.44
N LYS A 33 8.52 1.70 -17.25
CA LYS A 33 8.46 1.82 -18.71
C LYS A 33 7.08 1.47 -19.30
N ASP A 34 6.33 0.63 -18.60
CA ASP A 34 5.09 0.03 -19.07
C ASP A 34 3.83 0.70 -18.49
N GLY A 35 3.99 1.59 -17.50
CA GLY A 35 2.84 2.03 -16.72
C GLY A 35 3.16 2.58 -15.33
N THR A 36 2.20 2.52 -14.43
CA THR A 36 2.33 3.00 -13.04
C THR A 36 1.98 1.91 -12.04
N ILE A 37 2.76 1.82 -10.96
CA ILE A 37 2.51 0.94 -9.81
C ILE A 37 2.01 1.83 -8.67
N ASN A 38 0.97 1.38 -7.97
CA ASN A 38 0.40 2.04 -6.80
C ASN A 38 0.12 1.03 -5.69
N LEU A 39 0.50 1.35 -4.45
CA LEU A 39 0.06 0.66 -3.24
C LEU A 39 -0.63 1.68 -2.35
N GLU A 40 -1.91 1.48 -2.09
CA GLU A 40 -2.72 2.43 -1.33
C GLU A 40 -3.71 1.72 -0.41
N LEU A 41 -3.97 2.32 0.75
CA LEU A 41 -5.04 1.90 1.63
C LEU A 41 -6.33 2.60 1.18
N ILE A 42 -7.34 1.81 0.81
CA ILE A 42 -8.69 2.27 0.48
C ILE A 42 -9.64 1.72 1.53
N GLY A 43 -10.10 2.59 2.42
CA GLY A 43 -10.87 2.16 3.58
C GLY A 43 -10.04 1.27 4.52
N LYS A 44 -10.26 -0.03 4.48
CA LYS A 44 -9.50 -1.03 5.27
C LYS A 44 -8.62 -1.95 4.42
N ASP A 45 -8.68 -1.80 3.10
CA ASP A 45 -8.03 -2.69 2.18
C ASP A 45 -6.75 -2.05 1.65
N LEU A 46 -5.63 -2.75 1.84
CA LEU A 46 -4.39 -2.41 1.15
C LEU A 46 -4.48 -2.94 -0.27
N LYS A 47 -4.37 -2.04 -1.25
CA LYS A 47 -4.62 -2.31 -2.66
C LYS A 47 -3.37 -2.04 -3.48
N LEU A 48 -2.85 -3.09 -4.11
CA LEU A 48 -1.84 -3.02 -5.15
C LEU A 48 -2.54 -2.88 -6.51
N THR A 49 -2.15 -1.87 -7.27
CA THR A 49 -2.57 -1.69 -8.66
C THR A 49 -1.37 -1.45 -9.56
N MET A 50 -1.30 -2.15 -10.69
CA MET A 50 -0.43 -1.78 -11.80
C MET A 50 -1.30 -1.42 -13.00
N LYS A 51 -1.16 -0.19 -13.51
CA LYS A 51 -1.84 0.26 -14.74
C LYS A 51 -0.86 0.25 -15.90
N LYS A 52 -1.24 -0.33 -17.03
CA LYS A 52 -0.50 -0.30 -18.30
C LYS A 52 -1.35 0.39 -19.36
N ASN A 53 -0.83 1.41 -20.02
CA ASN A 53 -1.55 2.23 -21.00
C ASN A 53 -2.93 2.72 -20.50
N ASN A 54 -2.97 3.18 -19.23
CA ASN A 54 -4.17 3.65 -18.54
C ASN A 54 -5.25 2.58 -18.23
N SER A 55 -5.00 1.31 -18.57
CA SER A 55 -5.84 0.17 -18.19
C SER A 55 -5.26 -0.55 -16.98
N ILE A 56 -6.12 -1.03 -16.09
CA ILE A 56 -5.70 -1.85 -14.94
C ILE A 56 -5.21 -3.19 -15.47
N PHE A 57 -3.95 -3.50 -15.20
CA PHE A 57 -3.29 -4.74 -15.59
C PHE A 57 -3.17 -5.71 -14.41
N ILE A 58 -2.83 -5.18 -13.23
CA ILE A 58 -2.82 -5.93 -11.97
C ILE A 58 -3.68 -5.17 -10.98
N GLU A 59 -4.54 -5.89 -10.26
CA GLU A 59 -5.29 -5.37 -9.12
C GLU A 59 -5.40 -6.45 -8.06
N ARG A 60 -4.83 -6.20 -6.89
CA ARG A 60 -4.88 -7.09 -5.74
C ARG A 60 -5.20 -6.30 -4.49
N SER A 61 -6.12 -6.82 -3.69
CA SER A 61 -6.64 -6.14 -2.51
C SER A 61 -6.78 -7.15 -1.39
N SER A 62 -6.36 -6.77 -0.19
CA SER A 62 -6.63 -7.53 1.02
C SER A 62 -6.77 -6.58 2.20
N LYS A 63 -7.56 -6.99 3.19
CA LYS A 63 -7.74 -6.22 4.41
C LYS A 63 -6.43 -6.18 5.18
N LEU A 64 -6.04 -4.98 5.59
CA LEU A 64 -4.74 -4.74 6.22
C LEU A 64 -4.55 -5.49 7.56
N LEU A 65 -5.65 -5.74 8.30
CA LEU A 65 -5.61 -6.24 9.69
C LEU A 65 -6.26 -7.62 9.90
N ASP A 66 -6.70 -8.31 8.84
CA ASP A 66 -7.45 -9.57 8.99
C ASP A 66 -6.56 -10.84 9.01
N GLY A 67 -5.22 -10.70 9.09
CA GLY A 67 -4.28 -11.83 9.26
C GLY A 67 -4.33 -12.84 8.10
N GLY A 68 -3.67 -12.53 6.99
CA GLY A 68 -3.68 -13.32 5.75
C GLY A 68 -3.62 -12.49 4.46
N GLY A 69 -3.34 -11.19 4.60
CA GLY A 69 -3.16 -10.27 3.49
C GLY A 69 -1.69 -10.07 3.14
N TYR A 70 -1.29 -8.81 3.09
CA TYR A 70 0.09 -8.44 2.81
C TYR A 70 0.99 -8.76 4.00
N SER A 71 2.22 -9.12 3.71
CA SER A 71 3.30 -9.24 4.69
C SER A 71 4.49 -8.38 4.27
N TYR A 72 5.39 -8.13 5.22
CA TYR A 72 6.65 -7.46 4.91
C TYR A 72 7.85 -8.36 5.17
N ASN A 73 8.97 -8.01 4.52
CA ASN A 73 10.30 -8.44 4.89
C ASN A 73 11.27 -7.27 4.78
N HIS A 74 12.20 -7.20 5.72
CA HIS A 74 13.26 -6.21 5.71
C HIS A 74 14.56 -6.88 6.13
N TYR A 75 15.58 -6.74 5.28
CA TYR A 75 16.93 -7.21 5.51
C TYR A 75 17.86 -6.01 5.38
N SER A 76 18.75 -5.82 6.35
CA SER A 76 19.76 -4.77 6.26
C SER A 76 21.10 -5.23 6.82
N ARG A 77 22.17 -4.87 6.12
CA ARG A 77 23.56 -5.01 6.54
C ARG A 77 24.39 -3.89 5.92
N PHE A 78 25.68 -3.85 6.23
CA PHE A 78 26.59 -2.90 5.60
C PHE A 78 26.52 -3.00 4.06
N ASN A 79 26.23 -1.87 3.40
CA ASN A 79 26.05 -1.72 1.94
C ASN A 79 24.96 -2.59 1.28
N THR A 80 24.03 -3.15 2.04
CA THR A 80 22.91 -3.91 1.47
C THR A 80 21.65 -3.69 2.29
N GLU A 81 20.57 -3.30 1.64
CA GLU A 81 19.25 -3.22 2.25
C GLU A 81 18.20 -3.73 1.27
N TYR A 82 17.40 -4.70 1.69
CA TYR A 82 16.31 -5.24 0.89
C TYR A 82 15.01 -5.13 1.66
N TYR A 83 14.04 -4.50 1.01
CA TYR A 83 12.70 -4.32 1.53
C TYR A 83 11.69 -4.96 0.58
N ARG A 84 10.76 -5.73 1.12
CA ARG A 84 9.67 -6.36 0.36
C ARG A 84 8.34 -6.17 1.07
N ILE A 85 7.30 -5.86 0.30
CA ILE A 85 5.91 -6.12 0.69
C ILE A 85 5.37 -7.15 -0.26
N THR A 86 4.92 -8.26 0.30
CA THR A 86 4.49 -9.44 -0.45
C THR A 86 3.01 -9.69 -0.28
N TYR A 87 2.39 -10.21 -1.33
CA TYR A 87 1.04 -10.73 -1.30
C TYR A 87 0.92 -11.89 -2.28
N SER A 88 0.29 -12.97 -1.85
CA SER A 88 0.12 -14.19 -2.65
C SER A 88 -1.35 -14.43 -2.93
N SER A 89 -1.69 -14.70 -4.20
CA SER A 89 -3.08 -14.99 -4.59
C SER A 89 -3.13 -15.82 -5.86
N ASN A 90 -3.92 -16.90 -5.85
CA ASN A 90 -4.17 -17.76 -7.01
C ASN A 90 -2.88 -18.26 -7.70
N ASN A 91 -1.93 -18.80 -6.92
CA ASN A 91 -0.62 -19.26 -7.39
C ASN A 91 0.22 -18.15 -8.07
N VAL A 92 0.00 -16.89 -7.70
CA VAL A 92 0.83 -15.77 -8.14
C VAL A 92 1.29 -15.00 -6.92
N ASP A 93 2.59 -14.78 -6.83
CA ASP A 93 3.19 -13.92 -5.82
C ASP A 93 3.45 -12.53 -6.39
N TYR A 94 3.14 -11.52 -5.60
CA TYR A 94 3.34 -10.12 -5.91
C TYR A 94 4.27 -9.54 -4.85
N ALA A 95 5.37 -8.92 -5.25
CA ALA A 95 6.32 -8.31 -4.34
C ALA A 95 6.68 -6.89 -4.79
N ILE A 96 6.21 -5.89 -4.04
CA ILE A 96 6.79 -4.56 -4.17
C ILE A 96 8.15 -4.61 -3.49
N TYR A 97 9.18 -4.19 -4.22
CA TYR A 97 10.54 -4.26 -3.76
C TYR A 97 11.20 -2.88 -3.75
N LYS A 98 12.09 -2.68 -2.78
CA LYS A 98 13.05 -1.60 -2.70
C LYS A 98 14.37 -2.20 -2.25
N ASN A 99 15.39 -2.13 -3.09
CA ASN A 99 16.73 -2.62 -2.79
C ASN A 99 17.73 -1.48 -2.83
N TYR A 100 18.73 -1.63 -1.99
CA TYR A 100 19.98 -0.93 -2.02
C TYR A 100 21.10 -1.96 -1.98
N GLU A 101 22.03 -1.87 -2.91
CA GLU A 101 23.22 -2.72 -2.94
C GLU A 101 24.38 -1.95 -3.55
N ASP A 102 25.49 -1.82 -2.81
CA ASP A 102 26.74 -1.22 -3.29
C ASP A 102 26.56 0.16 -3.98
N GLY A 103 25.76 1.04 -3.35
CA GLY A 103 25.52 2.39 -3.86
C GLY A 103 24.42 2.47 -4.93
N GLN A 104 23.82 1.36 -5.32
CA GLN A 104 22.75 1.30 -6.31
C GLN A 104 21.40 1.09 -5.65
N TYR A 105 20.41 1.89 -6.05
CA TYR A 105 19.02 1.71 -5.63
C TYR A 105 18.20 1.16 -6.80
N ASN A 106 17.37 0.16 -6.52
CA ASN A 106 16.32 -0.26 -7.44
C ASN A 106 15.01 -0.49 -6.69
N SER A 107 13.89 -0.32 -7.38
CA SER A 107 12.56 -0.56 -6.82
C SER A 107 11.61 -0.94 -7.94
N GLY A 108 10.51 -1.60 -7.59
CA GLY A 108 9.57 -2.08 -8.59
C GLY A 108 8.54 -3.04 -8.03
N LEU A 109 7.87 -3.70 -8.95
CA LEU A 109 6.97 -4.82 -8.67
C LEU A 109 7.53 -6.07 -9.35
N GLN A 110 7.79 -7.10 -8.56
CA GLN A 110 8.02 -8.46 -9.05
C GLN A 110 6.70 -9.23 -9.00
N VAL A 111 6.42 -9.98 -10.07
CA VAL A 111 5.28 -10.88 -10.17
C VAL A 111 5.79 -12.27 -10.53
N THR A 112 5.50 -13.26 -9.71
CA THR A 112 5.96 -14.64 -9.90
C THR A 112 4.76 -15.56 -10.13
N ASP A 113 4.66 -16.15 -11.31
CA ASP A 113 3.67 -17.20 -11.58
C ASP A 113 4.23 -18.54 -11.09
N LEU A 114 3.64 -19.07 -10.02
CA LEU A 114 4.09 -20.30 -9.37
C LEU A 114 3.74 -21.56 -10.16
N ASN A 115 2.80 -21.50 -11.11
CA ASN A 115 2.43 -22.68 -11.93
C ASN A 115 3.52 -23.02 -12.94
N VAL A 116 4.21 -21.99 -13.46
CA VAL A 116 5.28 -22.13 -14.46
C VAL A 116 6.64 -21.69 -13.93
N ASN A 117 6.72 -21.32 -12.64
CA ASN A 117 7.90 -20.80 -11.96
C ASN A 117 8.60 -19.68 -12.75
N LYS A 118 7.82 -18.68 -13.17
CA LYS A 118 8.32 -17.58 -14.02
C LYS A 118 8.11 -16.23 -13.36
N GLU A 119 9.18 -15.44 -13.35
CA GLU A 119 9.21 -14.10 -12.78
C GLU A 119 9.08 -13.01 -13.85
N TYR A 120 8.38 -11.95 -13.50
CA TYR A 120 8.20 -10.75 -14.29
C TYR A 120 8.51 -9.53 -13.42
N ASN A 121 9.48 -8.72 -13.85
CA ASN A 121 9.88 -7.52 -13.12
C ASN A 121 9.41 -6.26 -13.83
N TYR A 122 8.79 -5.37 -13.06
CA TYR A 122 8.32 -4.07 -13.48
C TYR A 122 9.08 -3.00 -12.69
N ASP A 123 10.24 -2.64 -13.22
CA ASP A 123 11.18 -1.74 -12.54
C ASP A 123 10.69 -0.30 -12.61
N CYS A 124 10.82 0.41 -11.48
CA CYS A 124 10.50 1.82 -11.37
C CYS A 124 11.59 2.65 -12.05
N ASN A 125 11.20 3.47 -13.01
CA ASN A 125 12.05 4.50 -13.62
C ASN A 125 12.03 5.79 -12.79
N LYS A 126 10.92 6.05 -12.10
CA LYS A 126 10.73 7.25 -11.27
C LYS A 126 9.81 6.95 -10.11
N ILE A 127 10.30 7.16 -8.89
CA ILE A 127 9.50 7.09 -7.67
C ILE A 127 8.81 8.46 -7.47
N HIS A 128 7.51 8.43 -7.23
CA HIS A 128 6.71 9.61 -6.91
C HIS A 128 6.40 9.69 -5.41
N ILE A 129 6.08 8.54 -4.81
CA ILE A 129 5.79 8.38 -3.39
C ILE A 129 6.46 7.10 -2.92
N ASP A 130 7.21 7.18 -1.82
CA ASP A 130 7.73 6.02 -1.09
C ASP A 130 7.58 6.27 0.41
N LYS A 131 6.59 5.59 0.99
CA LYS A 131 6.24 5.55 2.40
C LYS A 131 6.13 4.08 2.84
N LEU A 132 6.86 3.18 2.16
CA LEU A 132 6.76 1.75 2.43
C LEU A 132 7.15 1.41 3.86
N ASP A 133 8.14 2.12 4.42
CA ASP A 133 8.60 1.94 5.79
C ASP A 133 7.49 2.17 6.84
N GLU A 134 6.44 2.95 6.52
CA GLU A 134 5.27 3.13 7.39
C GLU A 134 4.47 1.82 7.56
N LEU A 135 4.56 0.90 6.59
CA LEU A 135 3.88 -0.40 6.63
C LEU A 135 4.62 -1.44 7.48
N LEU A 136 5.90 -1.23 7.84
CA LEU A 136 6.66 -2.15 8.70
C LEU A 136 6.03 -2.33 10.08
N ASN A 137 5.45 -1.26 10.60
CA ASN A 137 4.83 -1.25 11.92
C ASN A 137 3.38 -1.74 11.90
N ILE A 138 2.86 -2.08 10.72
CA ILE A 138 1.44 -2.40 10.51
C ILE A 138 1.27 -3.83 9.98
N LEU A 139 2.08 -4.22 9.00
CA LEU A 139 2.03 -5.55 8.39
C LEU A 139 2.70 -6.58 9.29
N ASP A 140 2.21 -7.81 9.21
CA ASP A 140 2.91 -8.94 9.82
C ASP A 140 4.19 -9.25 9.02
N CYS A 141 5.27 -9.56 9.74
CA CYS A 141 6.49 -9.98 9.06
C CYS A 141 6.41 -11.45 8.65
N ASP A 142 6.79 -11.74 7.41
CA ASP A 142 6.95 -13.12 6.95
C ASP A 142 8.27 -13.72 7.44
N LYS A 143 8.21 -14.42 8.57
CA LYS A 143 9.37 -15.10 9.17
C LYS A 143 9.86 -16.31 8.36
N GLY A 144 9.08 -16.79 7.39
CA GLY A 144 9.47 -17.89 6.50
C GLY A 144 10.37 -17.43 5.34
N SER A 145 10.39 -16.13 5.05
CA SER A 145 11.21 -15.54 4.00
C SER A 145 12.70 -15.61 4.33
N ALA A 146 13.53 -15.84 3.30
CA ALA A 146 14.99 -15.82 3.42
C ALA A 146 15.56 -14.44 3.78
N LEU A 147 14.81 -13.36 3.53
CA LEU A 147 15.19 -12.01 3.93
C LEU A 147 14.99 -11.76 5.43
N GLY A 148 14.11 -12.54 6.07
CA GLY A 148 13.77 -12.36 7.47
C GLY A 148 13.09 -11.02 7.76
N CYS A 149 13.26 -10.59 9.01
CA CYS A 149 12.51 -9.50 9.64
C CYS A 149 13.44 -8.68 10.53
N MET A 150 14.25 -7.80 9.94
CA MET A 150 14.90 -6.77 10.74
C MET A 150 13.85 -5.78 11.26
N HIS A 151 14.04 -5.36 12.51
CA HIS A 151 13.19 -4.42 13.23
C HIS A 151 14.07 -3.27 13.73
#